data_AF-A0AAP0RXN6-F1
#
_entry.id   AF-A0AAP0RXN6-F1
#
_cell.length_a   1.000
_cell.length_b   1.000
_cell.length_c   1.000
_cell.angle_alpha   90.00
_cell.angle_beta   90.00
_cell.angle_gamma   90.00
#
_symmetry.space_group_name_H-M   'P 1'
#
loop_
_entity.id
_entity.type
_entity.pdbx_description
1 polymer ?
#
loop_
_entity_poly.entity_id
_entity_poly.type
_entity_poly.pdbx_seq_one_letter_code
_entity_poly.pdbx_strand_id
1 'polypeptide(L)'
;MGIGTEIDERREEEGGEERSSLIHTRWFHHHLEKDPLGFHQCRFGYKNISVIEEVLANYEKARIPLEVMWTDNDYMDGYKDFTLHPINFPPNQMKKFLDTLHQNGQKYVIIMDPAPDRDTRHHISVARSLSSLNHGVLDLLSALKHICFAKFNRRLLLKTEENEEK
;
A
#
# COMPACT_ATOMS: atom_id res chain seq x y z
N MET A 1 22.58 52.76 20.46
CA MET A 1 22.99 52.29 19.13
C MET A 1 22.54 50.86 19.00
N GLY A 2 21.41 50.63 18.33
CA GLY A 2 20.91 49.28 18.05
C GLY A 2 21.44 48.82 16.71
N ILE A 3 22.12 47.68 16.70
CA ILE A 3 22.55 46.99 15.49
C ILE A 3 21.50 45.92 15.21
N GLY A 4 20.60 46.21 14.27
CA GLY A 4 19.71 45.22 13.67
C GLY A 4 20.49 44.48 12.58
N THR A 5 20.51 43.15 12.65
CA THR A 5 20.97 42.31 11.54
C THR A 5 19.77 42.02 10.66
N GLU A 6 19.78 42.58 9.45
CA GLU A 6 18.81 42.27 8.41
C GLU A 6 19.23 40.93 7.79
N ILE A 7 18.40 39.91 7.99
CA ILE A 7 18.63 38.56 7.46
C ILE A 7 18.14 38.58 6.01
N ASP A 8 19.05 38.33 5.07
CA ASP A 8 18.79 38.31 3.64
C ASP A 8 18.00 37.05 3.24
N GLU A 9 16.68 37.20 3.07
CA GLU A 9 15.73 36.13 2.69
C GLU A 9 15.87 35.66 1.23
N ARG A 10 16.78 36.24 0.43
CA ARG A 10 16.89 35.94 -1.01
C ARG A 10 17.68 34.68 -1.39
N ARG A 11 18.22 33.92 -0.42
CA ARG A 11 19.12 32.79 -0.70
C ARG A 11 18.47 31.41 -0.75
N GLU A 12 17.18 31.28 -0.45
CA GLU A 12 16.51 29.97 -0.39
C GLU A 12 15.83 29.54 -1.71
N GLU A 13 15.49 30.47 -2.60
CA GLU A 13 14.79 30.13 -3.86
C GLU A 13 15.70 29.47 -4.90
N GLU A 14 16.94 29.96 -5.06
CA GLU A 14 17.86 29.49 -6.11
C GLU A 14 18.34 28.04 -5.90
N GLY A 15 18.42 27.58 -4.64
CA GLY A 15 18.84 26.21 -4.32
C GLY A 15 17.77 25.13 -4.56
N GLY A 16 16.50 25.53 -4.67
CA GLY A 16 15.38 24.62 -4.93
C GLY A 16 15.29 24.21 -6.41
N GLU A 17 15.59 25.13 -7.31
CA GLU A 17 15.46 24.93 -8.76
C GLU A 17 16.58 24.02 -9.32
N GLU A 18 17.80 24.16 -8.81
CA GLU A 18 18.93 23.31 -9.21
C GLU A 18 18.75 21.85 -8.74
N ARG A 19 18.20 21.64 -7.53
CA ARG A 19 17.87 20.30 -7.02
C ARG A 19 16.71 19.66 -7.78
N SER A 20 15.69 20.44 -8.14
CA SER A 20 14.55 20.02 -8.98
C SER A 20 15.01 19.51 -10.35
N SER A 21 16.07 20.08 -10.92
CA SER A 21 16.61 19.66 -12.22
C SER A 21 17.32 18.29 -12.19
N LEU A 22 17.98 17.95 -11.08
CA LEU A 22 18.74 16.69 -10.89
C LEU A 22 17.84 15.50 -10.55
N ILE A 23 16.70 15.76 -9.90
CA ILE A 23 15.62 14.78 -9.69
C ILE A 23 14.45 15.12 -10.62
N HIS A 24 14.63 14.91 -11.93
CA HIS A 24 13.62 15.10 -12.99
C HIS A 24 12.19 15.31 -12.47
N THR A 25 11.78 16.55 -12.27
CA THR A 25 10.49 16.94 -11.66
C THR A 25 9.29 16.72 -12.57
N ARG A 26 9.38 15.72 -13.45
CA ARG A 26 8.31 15.33 -14.36
C ARG A 26 8.19 13.82 -14.50
N TRP A 27 8.15 13.13 -13.39
CA TRP A 27 7.57 11.79 -13.30
C TRP A 27 6.24 11.92 -12.58
N PHE A 28 5.14 11.82 -13.34
CA PHE A 28 3.72 11.67 -12.98
C PHE A 28 2.82 12.54 -13.87
N HIS A 29 2.97 12.42 -15.18
CA HIS A 29 1.89 12.73 -16.12
C HIS A 29 1.54 11.45 -16.89
N HIS A 30 1.12 10.43 -16.13
CA HIS A 30 0.53 9.23 -16.70
C HIS A 30 -0.79 8.92 -15.99
N HIS A 31 -1.89 9.31 -16.65
CA HIS A 31 -3.26 8.82 -16.48
C HIS A 31 -3.92 8.78 -15.09
N LEU A 32 -3.43 9.50 -14.08
CA LEU A 32 -4.25 9.86 -12.92
C LEU A 32 -5.06 11.11 -13.26
N GLU A 33 -6.00 10.98 -14.19
CA GLU A 33 -6.96 12.03 -14.45
C GLU A 33 -7.89 12.14 -13.23
N LYS A 34 -7.68 13.21 -12.44
CA LYS A 34 -8.60 13.89 -11.51
C LYS A 34 -8.61 13.54 -10.02
N ASP A 35 -8.13 12.39 -9.59
CA ASP A 35 -8.54 11.91 -8.25
C ASP A 35 -7.60 12.15 -7.04
N PRO A 36 -6.31 12.55 -7.12
CA PRO A 36 -5.46 12.61 -5.92
C PRO A 36 -5.75 13.81 -5.00
N LEU A 37 -6.59 14.75 -5.43
CA LEU A 37 -6.95 15.95 -4.67
C LEU A 37 -8.35 15.86 -4.03
N GLY A 38 -9.05 14.73 -4.21
CA GLY A 38 -10.35 14.49 -3.57
C GLY A 38 -10.23 14.34 -2.05
N PHE A 39 -11.36 14.24 -1.37
CA PHE A 39 -11.43 13.91 0.04
C PHE A 39 -11.22 12.40 0.25
N HIS A 40 -10.28 12.06 1.14
CA HIS A 40 -9.88 10.68 1.42
C HIS A 40 -10.24 10.33 2.85
N GLN A 41 -11.10 9.32 3.03
CA GLN A 41 -11.40 8.78 4.35
C GLN A 41 -10.52 7.56 4.60
N CYS A 42 -9.69 7.64 5.65
CA CYS A 42 -8.84 6.54 6.10
C CYS A 42 -8.95 6.35 7.61
N ARG A 43 -8.92 5.09 8.06
CA ARG A 43 -8.87 4.74 9.48
C ARG A 43 -8.28 3.33 9.63
N PHE A 44 -7.44 3.17 10.64
CA PHE A 44 -7.05 1.85 11.15
C PHE A 44 -8.19 1.24 11.98
N GLY A 45 -8.61 0.01 11.67
CA GLY A 45 -9.59 -0.73 12.46
C GLY A 45 -11.01 -0.74 11.91
N TYR A 46 -11.21 -0.71 10.58
CA TYR A 46 -12.53 -0.99 10.02
C TYR A 46 -12.83 -2.49 10.18
N LYS A 47 -13.71 -2.82 11.12
CA LYS A 47 -13.91 -4.22 11.56
C LYS A 47 -14.47 -5.14 10.46
N ASN A 48 -15.29 -4.61 9.57
CA ASN A 48 -15.94 -5.34 8.48
C ASN A 48 -16.53 -4.35 7.46
N ILE A 49 -17.03 -4.89 6.34
CA ILE A 49 -17.66 -4.11 5.26
C ILE A 49 -18.82 -3.23 5.77
N SER A 50 -19.67 -3.72 6.67
CA SER A 50 -20.84 -2.96 7.12
C SER A 50 -20.47 -1.69 7.88
N VAL A 51 -19.34 -1.68 8.59
CA VAL A 51 -18.82 -0.44 9.22
C VAL A 51 -18.38 0.57 8.16
N ILE A 52 -17.79 0.10 7.06
CA ILE A 52 -17.39 0.96 5.94
C ILE A 52 -18.63 1.54 5.26
N GLU A 53 -19.64 0.70 4.99
CA GLU A 53 -20.92 1.14 4.41
C GLU A 53 -21.62 2.19 5.29
N GLU A 54 -21.59 2.02 6.62
CA GLU A 54 -22.10 3.01 7.57
C GLU A 54 -21.35 4.35 7.47
N VAL A 55 -20.02 4.32 7.34
CA VAL A 55 -19.22 5.54 7.14
C VAL A 55 -19.64 6.25 5.86
N LEU A 56 -19.74 5.54 4.74
CA LEU A 56 -20.17 6.11 3.46
C LEU A 56 -21.58 6.72 3.56
N ALA A 57 -22.52 6.02 4.19
CA ALA A 57 -23.88 6.52 4.40
C ALA A 57 -23.90 7.79 5.27
N ASN A 58 -23.02 7.90 6.25
CA ASN A 58 -22.89 9.09 7.08
C ASN A 58 -22.33 10.30 6.29
N TYR A 59 -21.35 10.08 5.41
CA TYR A 59 -20.85 11.11 4.49
C TYR A 59 -21.97 11.61 3.56
N GLU A 60 -22.72 10.69 2.95
CA GLU A 60 -23.86 11.01 2.10
C GLU A 60 -24.93 11.82 2.86
N LYS A 61 -25.30 11.36 4.06
CA LYS A 61 -26.28 12.05 4.93
C LYS A 61 -25.81 13.45 5.33
N ALA A 62 -24.51 13.62 5.59
CA ALA A 62 -23.91 14.91 5.93
C ALA A 62 -23.71 15.81 4.69
N ARG A 63 -23.95 15.30 3.48
CA ARG A 63 -23.67 15.97 2.19
C ARG A 63 -22.20 16.40 2.07
N ILE A 64 -21.30 15.60 2.61
CA ILE A 64 -19.86 15.79 2.46
C ILE A 64 -19.41 14.88 1.32
N PRO A 65 -18.86 15.42 0.22
CA PRO A 65 -18.34 14.60 -0.86
C PRO A 65 -17.15 13.78 -0.35
N LEU A 66 -17.13 12.50 -0.73
CA LEU A 66 -16.05 11.57 -0.41
C LEU A 66 -15.66 10.82 -1.67
N GLU A 67 -14.44 11.05 -2.15
CA GLU A 67 -13.94 10.49 -3.40
C GLU A 67 -13.23 9.15 -3.18
N VAL A 68 -12.49 8.99 -2.07
CA VAL A 68 -11.66 7.80 -1.84
C VAL A 68 -11.85 7.23 -0.44
N MET A 69 -12.19 5.95 -0.38
CA MET A 69 -12.27 5.17 0.84
C MET A 69 -11.03 4.28 0.99
N TRP A 70 -10.35 4.38 2.13
CA TRP A 70 -9.18 3.58 2.45
C TRP A 70 -9.49 2.51 3.50
N THR A 71 -8.87 1.35 3.37
CA THR A 71 -8.85 0.34 4.43
C THR A 71 -7.43 -0.11 4.68
N ASP A 72 -7.08 -0.15 5.96
CA ASP A 72 -5.78 -0.61 6.46
C ASP A 72 -5.72 -2.16 6.45
N ASN A 73 -4.87 -2.79 7.24
CA ASN A 73 -4.63 -4.24 7.18
C ASN A 73 -5.81 -5.14 7.63
N ASP A 74 -6.90 -4.59 8.15
CA ASP A 74 -8.05 -5.36 8.67
C ASP A 74 -8.76 -6.20 7.60
N TYR A 75 -8.62 -5.84 6.31
CA TYR A 75 -9.25 -6.59 5.23
C TYR A 75 -8.60 -7.95 4.98
N MET A 76 -7.36 -8.16 5.44
CA MET A 76 -6.56 -9.34 5.12
C MET A 76 -6.95 -10.56 5.95
N ASP A 77 -6.79 -11.76 5.39
CA ASP A 77 -6.86 -13.01 6.14
C ASP A 77 -5.56 -13.24 6.93
N GLY A 78 -5.54 -12.80 8.19
CA GLY A 78 -4.40 -13.01 9.08
C GLY A 78 -3.12 -12.28 8.65
N TYR A 79 -3.26 -11.02 8.20
CA TYR A 79 -2.16 -10.16 7.72
C TYR A 79 -1.42 -10.68 6.48
N LYS A 80 -2.12 -11.46 5.65
CA LYS A 80 -1.60 -11.97 4.38
C LYS A 80 -2.02 -11.03 3.24
N ASP A 81 -1.04 -10.40 2.59
CA ASP A 81 -1.33 -9.59 1.39
C ASP A 81 -2.03 -10.41 0.31
N PHE A 82 -2.80 -9.72 -0.55
CA PHE A 82 -3.58 -10.33 -1.64
C PHE A 82 -4.68 -11.31 -1.18
N THR A 83 -5.11 -11.20 0.08
CA THR A 83 -6.22 -12.00 0.61
C THR A 83 -7.35 -11.10 1.12
N LEU A 84 -8.52 -11.71 1.32
CA LEU A 84 -9.67 -11.08 1.95
C LEU A 84 -10.10 -11.94 3.14
N HIS A 85 -10.35 -11.31 4.29
CA HIS A 85 -10.79 -11.98 5.49
C HIS A 85 -12.15 -12.66 5.24
N PRO A 86 -12.28 -13.99 5.43
CA PRO A 86 -13.42 -14.76 4.94
C PRO A 86 -14.77 -14.41 5.60
N ILE A 87 -14.73 -13.86 6.82
CA ILE A 87 -15.93 -13.46 7.58
C ILE A 87 -16.21 -11.96 7.48
N ASN A 88 -15.21 -11.12 7.77
CA ASN A 88 -15.37 -9.66 7.84
C ASN A 88 -15.38 -8.98 6.45
N PHE A 89 -14.68 -9.57 5.48
CA PHE A 89 -14.51 -9.04 4.13
C PHE A 89 -14.74 -10.13 3.06
N PRO A 90 -15.87 -10.86 3.07
CA PRO A 90 -16.05 -12.01 2.19
C PRO A 90 -16.06 -11.57 0.71
N PRO A 91 -15.41 -12.32 -0.21
CA PRO A 91 -15.19 -11.89 -1.59
C PRO A 91 -16.45 -11.48 -2.37
N ASN A 92 -17.56 -12.18 -2.14
CA ASN A 92 -18.85 -11.87 -2.78
C ASN A 92 -19.43 -10.53 -2.33
N GLN A 93 -19.32 -10.21 -1.03
CA GLN A 93 -19.78 -8.93 -0.50
C GLN A 93 -18.82 -7.81 -0.90
N MET A 94 -17.51 -8.06 -0.86
CA MET A 94 -16.51 -7.10 -1.35
C MET A 94 -16.75 -6.72 -2.80
N LYS A 95 -17.02 -7.70 -3.68
CA LYS A 95 -17.35 -7.41 -5.08
C LYS A 95 -18.57 -6.50 -5.19
N LYS A 96 -19.66 -6.83 -4.49
CA LYS A 96 -20.89 -6.02 -4.51
C LYS A 96 -20.64 -4.60 -3.98
N PHE A 97 -19.89 -4.49 -2.89
CA PHE A 97 -19.51 -3.22 -2.28
C PHE A 97 -18.71 -2.35 -3.26
N LEU A 98 -17.69 -2.91 -3.90
CA LEU A 98 -16.87 -2.21 -4.89
C LEU A 98 -17.67 -1.80 -6.13
N ASP A 99 -18.58 -2.67 -6.60
CA ASP A 99 -19.45 -2.36 -7.74
C ASP A 99 -20.33 -1.12 -7.43
N THR A 100 -20.92 -1.05 -6.23
CA THR A 100 -21.69 0.12 -5.76
C THR A 100 -20.81 1.36 -5.62
N LEU A 101 -19.64 1.22 -4.99
CA LEU A 101 -18.72 2.33 -4.75
C LEU A 101 -18.25 2.96 -6.07
N HIS A 102 -17.89 2.13 -7.06
CA HIS A 102 -17.48 2.59 -8.38
C HIS A 102 -18.62 3.20 -9.19
N GLN A 103 -19.86 2.71 -9.04
CA GLN A 103 -21.05 3.33 -9.66
C GLN A 103 -21.28 4.75 -9.12
N ASN A 104 -20.90 5.01 -7.88
CA ASN A 104 -20.95 6.35 -7.27
C ASN A 104 -19.76 7.25 -7.67
N GLY A 105 -18.86 6.77 -8.54
CA GLY A 105 -17.65 7.50 -8.94
C GLY A 105 -16.56 7.53 -7.86
N GLN A 106 -16.72 6.78 -6.78
CA GLN A 106 -15.77 6.72 -5.68
C GLN A 106 -14.72 5.63 -5.92
N LYS A 107 -13.55 5.74 -5.28
CA LYS A 107 -12.45 4.76 -5.36
C LYS A 107 -12.26 4.05 -4.03
N TYR A 108 -11.80 2.80 -4.11
CA TYR A 108 -11.36 2.04 -2.94
C TYR A 108 -9.86 1.81 -3.00
N VAL A 109 -9.17 2.13 -1.91
CA VAL A 109 -7.73 1.90 -1.79
C VAL A 109 -7.45 1.01 -0.57
N ILE A 110 -6.59 0.03 -0.77
CA ILE A 110 -6.15 -0.88 0.28
C ILE A 110 -4.67 -0.66 0.56
N ILE A 111 -4.27 -0.83 1.81
CA ILE A 111 -2.85 -0.96 2.14
C ILE A 111 -2.31 -2.29 1.62
N MET A 112 -1.08 -2.28 1.15
CA MET A 112 -0.30 -3.48 0.84
C MET A 112 1.07 -3.30 1.48
N ASP A 113 1.51 -4.30 2.25
CA ASP A 113 2.79 -4.23 2.92
C ASP A 113 3.86 -5.01 2.11
N PRO A 114 5.07 -4.47 1.95
CA PRO A 114 6.16 -5.22 1.31
C PRO A 114 6.73 -6.30 2.25
N ALA A 115 6.25 -6.39 3.49
CA ALA A 115 6.71 -7.32 4.48
C ALA A 115 5.98 -8.67 4.32
N PRO A 116 6.66 -9.72 3.82
CA PRO A 116 6.03 -11.03 3.71
C PRO A 116 5.55 -11.52 5.08
N ASP A 117 4.30 -11.98 5.16
CA ASP A 117 3.75 -12.65 6.34
C ASP A 117 4.60 -13.88 6.76
N ARG A 118 4.29 -14.58 7.85
CA ARG A 118 5.16 -15.70 8.29
C ARG A 118 4.93 -17.01 7.53
N ASP A 119 3.86 -17.12 6.73
CA ASP A 119 3.50 -18.31 5.97
C ASP A 119 4.21 -18.36 4.61
N THR A 120 5.36 -19.03 4.58
CA THR A 120 6.12 -19.27 3.34
C THR A 120 5.33 -19.92 2.20
N ARG A 121 4.24 -20.68 2.47
CA ARG A 121 3.43 -21.26 1.39
C ARG A 121 2.59 -20.19 0.69
N HIS A 122 2.12 -19.20 1.45
CA HIS A 122 1.40 -18.06 0.89
C HIS A 122 2.26 -17.30 -0.10
N HIS A 123 3.51 -16.95 0.27
CA HIS A 123 4.40 -16.22 -0.65
C HIS A 123 4.72 -17.00 -1.90
N ILE A 124 4.99 -18.31 -1.78
CA ILE A 124 5.28 -19.13 -2.96
C ILE A 124 4.06 -19.17 -3.89
N SER A 125 2.85 -19.26 -3.32
CA SER A 125 1.61 -19.20 -4.08
C SER A 125 1.45 -17.86 -4.82
N VAL A 126 1.61 -16.75 -4.10
CA VAL A 126 1.52 -15.39 -4.68
C VAL A 126 2.60 -15.19 -5.74
N ALA A 127 3.85 -15.55 -5.48
CA ALA A 127 4.95 -15.41 -6.44
C ALA A 127 4.72 -16.24 -7.71
N ARG A 128 4.17 -17.46 -7.57
CA ARG A 128 3.77 -18.29 -8.73
C ARG A 128 2.64 -17.66 -9.53
N SER A 129 1.61 -17.15 -8.86
CA SER A 129 0.48 -16.46 -9.51
C SER A 129 0.92 -15.17 -10.19
N LEU A 130 1.82 -14.39 -9.60
CA LEU A 130 2.35 -13.17 -10.20
C LEU A 130 3.30 -13.46 -11.37
N SER A 131 4.11 -14.52 -11.28
CA SER A 131 5.00 -14.92 -12.39
C SER A 131 4.27 -15.55 -13.58
N SER A 132 3.05 -16.06 -13.40
CA SER A 132 2.20 -16.50 -14.51
C SER A 132 1.48 -15.34 -15.21
N LEU A 133 1.35 -14.18 -14.55
CA LEU A 133 0.84 -12.94 -15.13
C LEU A 133 1.97 -12.24 -15.90
N ASN A 134 2.15 -12.65 -17.14
CA ASN A 134 3.28 -12.27 -17.97
C ASN A 134 3.18 -10.82 -18.50
N HIS A 135 3.50 -9.80 -17.69
CA HIS A 135 3.84 -8.45 -18.15
C HIS A 135 4.90 -7.80 -17.23
N GLY A 136 6.18 -7.84 -17.64
CA GLY A 136 7.20 -6.87 -17.20
C GLY A 136 7.82 -7.00 -15.79
N VAL A 137 7.50 -8.03 -14.99
CA VAL A 137 7.96 -8.14 -13.58
C VAL A 137 9.30 -8.89 -13.45
N LEU A 138 10.27 -8.66 -14.33
CA LEU A 138 11.58 -9.32 -14.20
C LEU A 138 12.42 -8.75 -13.05
N ASP A 139 12.20 -7.50 -12.65
CA ASP A 139 13.00 -6.86 -11.58
C ASP A 139 12.53 -7.18 -10.16
N LEU A 140 11.22 -7.26 -9.91
CA LEU A 140 10.68 -7.59 -8.57
C LEU A 140 10.89 -9.07 -8.20
N LEU A 141 10.88 -9.96 -9.20
CA LEU A 141 11.14 -11.40 -9.01
C LEU A 141 12.59 -11.70 -8.63
N SER A 142 13.55 -10.85 -9.04
CA SER A 142 14.94 -10.96 -8.61
C SER A 142 15.06 -10.69 -7.10
N ALA A 143 14.46 -9.60 -6.62
CA ALA A 143 14.49 -9.22 -5.21
C ALA A 143 13.81 -10.27 -4.29
N LEU A 144 12.64 -10.80 -4.69
CA LEU A 144 11.94 -11.83 -3.92
C LEU A 144 12.66 -13.18 -3.89
N LYS A 145 13.31 -13.59 -4.99
CA LYS A 145 14.16 -14.79 -5.00
C LYS A 145 15.32 -14.67 -4.01
N HIS A 146 15.98 -13.51 -3.94
CA HIS A 146 17.07 -13.27 -3.01
C HIS A 146 16.61 -13.31 -1.54
N ILE A 147 15.44 -12.74 -1.22
CA ILE A 147 14.88 -12.76 0.14
C ILE A 147 14.49 -14.17 0.57
N CYS A 148 13.84 -14.95 -0.31
CA CYS A 148 13.47 -16.34 -0.03
C CYS A 148 14.70 -17.26 0.11
N PHE A 149 15.73 -17.08 -0.73
CA PHE A 149 16.97 -17.87 -0.66
C PHE A 149 17.78 -17.57 0.61
N ALA A 150 17.85 -16.30 1.03
CA ALA A 150 18.49 -15.91 2.28
C ALA A 150 17.82 -16.51 3.52
N LYS A 151 16.47 -16.54 3.56
CA LYS A 151 15.72 -17.19 4.66
C LYS A 151 15.84 -18.72 4.65
N PHE A 152 15.93 -19.35 3.48
CA PHE A 152 16.12 -20.79 3.36
C PHE A 152 17.52 -21.23 3.85
N ASN A 153 18.58 -20.51 3.46
CA ASN A 153 19.94 -20.83 3.90
C ASN A 153 20.16 -20.59 5.39
N ARG A 154 19.53 -19.57 5.99
CA ARG A 154 19.62 -19.35 7.44
C ARG A 154 19.01 -20.50 8.25
N ARG A 155 17.97 -21.16 7.72
CA ARG A 155 17.32 -22.32 8.36
C ARG A 155 18.10 -23.62 8.18
N LEU A 156 18.95 -23.71 7.16
CA LEU A 156 19.88 -24.83 7.00
C LEU A 156 21.12 -24.68 7.89
N LEU A 157 21.66 -23.47 8.02
CA LEU A 157 22.80 -23.16 8.89
C LEU A 157 22.49 -23.39 10.39
N LEU A 158 21.30 -23.01 10.85
CA LEU A 158 20.91 -23.24 12.25
C LEU A 158 20.67 -24.73 12.57
N LYS A 159 20.34 -25.56 11.56
CA LYS A 159 20.20 -27.01 11.74
C LYS A 159 21.53 -27.75 11.75
N THR A 160 22.58 -27.18 11.15
CA THR A 160 23.93 -27.73 11.24
C THR A 160 24.56 -27.43 12.59
N GLU A 161 24.29 -26.25 13.19
CA GLU A 161 24.81 -25.91 14.53
C GLU A 161 24.15 -26.74 15.65
N GLU A 162 22.84 -27.03 15.59
CA GLU A 162 22.17 -27.89 16.58
C GLU A 162 22.57 -29.38 16.53
N ASN A 163 23.23 -29.84 15.45
CA ASN A 163 23.68 -31.22 15.29
C ASN A 163 25.18 -31.42 15.61
N GLU A 164 25.95 -30.35 15.87
CA GLU A 164 27.34 -30.45 16.35
C GLU A 164 27.46 -30.36 17.87
N GLU A 165 26.37 -30.03 18.60
CA GLU A 165 26.32 -29.98 20.07
C GLU A 165 25.75 -31.24 20.76
N LYS A 166 25.74 -32.40 20.09
CA LYS A 166 25.42 -33.71 20.68
C LYS A 166 26.50 -34.74 20.39
#